data_AF-A0A963JHB5-F1
#
_entry.id   AF-A0A963JHB5-F1
#
_cell.length_a   1.000
_cell.length_b   1.000
_cell.length_c   1.000
_cell.angle_alpha   90.00
_cell.angle_beta   90.00
_cell.angle_gamma   90.00
#
_symmetry.space_group_name_H-M   'P 1'
#
loop_
_entity.id
_entity.type
_entity.pdbx_description
1 polymer ?
#
loop_
_entity_poly.entity_id
_entity_poly.type
_entity_poly.pdbx_seq_one_letter_code
_entity_poly.pdbx_strand_id
1 'polypeptide(L)'
;MAAVTARATVDELLADLAAATIPATRIHDIPRVRELPALADKLTRTTLPDGREVRMQPLAVDVDGARTTLPFPPRYGEHTRHVLAEAGLDAGEIDALAADGVVAVADAATAAPPAPRAPPPAA
;
A
#
# COMPACT_ATOMS: atom_id res chain seq x y z
N MET A 1 -19.62 32.85 -2.08
CA MET A 1 -18.52 31.99 -1.58
C MET A 1 -17.32 32.00 -2.53
N ALA A 2 -17.36 31.38 -3.71
CA ALA A 2 -16.20 31.33 -4.63
C ALA A 2 -15.60 32.71 -4.98
N ALA A 3 -16.45 33.70 -5.28
CA ALA A 3 -16.01 35.07 -5.59
C ALA A 3 -15.32 35.81 -4.42
N VAL A 4 -15.52 35.33 -3.19
CA VAL A 4 -14.91 35.87 -1.97
C VAL A 4 -13.58 35.17 -1.72
N THR A 5 -13.58 33.83 -1.73
CA THR A 5 -12.36 33.03 -1.47
C THR A 5 -11.30 33.17 -2.58
N ALA A 6 -11.69 33.50 -3.82
CA ALA A 6 -10.73 33.71 -4.91
C ALA A 6 -9.86 34.98 -4.76
N ARG A 7 -10.15 35.86 -3.78
CA ARG A 7 -9.45 37.15 -3.59
C ARG A 7 -8.33 37.10 -2.55
N ALA A 8 -8.16 35.97 -1.88
CA ALA A 8 -7.17 35.78 -0.83
C ALA A 8 -6.40 34.48 -1.08
N THR A 9 -5.20 34.40 -0.55
CA THR A 9 -4.43 33.15 -0.53
C THR A 9 -5.09 32.15 0.41
N VAL A 10 -4.78 30.86 0.22
CA VAL A 10 -5.28 29.80 1.10
C VAL A 10 -4.84 30.04 2.56
N ASP A 11 -3.63 30.55 2.77
CA ASP A 11 -3.09 30.74 4.12
C ASP A 11 -3.77 31.91 4.86
N GLU A 12 -4.07 33.00 4.15
CA GLU A 12 -4.88 34.11 4.69
C GLU A 12 -6.29 33.65 5.07
N LEU A 13 -6.94 32.87 4.20
CA LEU A 13 -8.28 32.33 4.46
C LEU A 13 -8.28 31.37 5.65
N LEU A 14 -7.30 30.48 5.75
CA LEU A 14 -7.21 29.54 6.88
C LEU A 14 -6.96 30.26 8.20
N ALA A 15 -6.15 31.33 8.21
CA ALA A 15 -5.94 32.15 9.40
C ALA A 15 -7.23 32.86 9.86
N ASP A 16 -7.97 33.47 8.93
CA ASP A 16 -9.23 34.16 9.21
C ASP A 16 -10.31 33.18 9.71
N LEU A 17 -10.48 32.05 9.02
CA LEU A 17 -11.43 31.00 9.43
C LEU A 17 -11.08 30.41 10.79
N ALA A 18 -9.79 30.20 11.09
CA ALA A 18 -9.36 29.74 12.40
C ALA A 18 -9.67 30.76 13.51
N ALA A 19 -9.43 32.06 13.28
CA ALA A 19 -9.80 33.13 14.21
C ALA A 19 -11.32 33.20 14.45
N ALA A 20 -12.11 32.86 13.44
CA ALA A 20 -13.56 32.71 13.54
C ALA A 20 -14.02 31.34 14.10
N THR A 21 -13.10 30.46 14.51
CA THR A 21 -13.37 29.10 15.01
C THR A 21 -14.08 28.17 14.00
N ILE A 22 -13.94 28.45 12.71
CA ILE A 22 -14.51 27.66 11.63
C ILE A 22 -13.51 26.58 11.21
N PRO A 23 -13.86 25.27 11.29
CA PRO A 23 -12.97 24.21 10.88
C PRO A 23 -12.78 24.21 9.37
N ALA A 24 -11.55 24.41 8.93
CA ALA A 24 -11.17 24.38 7.52
C ALA A 24 -9.76 23.80 7.37
N THR A 25 -9.47 23.23 6.20
CA THR A 25 -8.14 22.74 5.84
C THR A 25 -7.89 22.95 4.35
N ARG A 26 -6.63 22.84 3.95
CA ARG A 26 -6.21 22.83 2.56
C ARG A 26 -6.60 21.49 1.92
N ILE A 27 -7.01 21.53 0.65
CA ILE A 27 -7.10 20.32 -0.16
C ILE A 27 -5.68 19.92 -0.57
N HIS A 28 -5.21 18.77 -0.09
CA HIS A 28 -3.88 18.25 -0.38
C HIS A 28 -3.90 17.30 -1.59
N ASP A 29 -2.88 17.38 -2.43
CA ASP A 29 -2.59 16.35 -3.43
C ASP A 29 -1.85 15.17 -2.79
N ILE A 30 -1.72 14.07 -3.54
CA ILE A 30 -1.10 12.84 -3.04
C ILE A 30 0.37 13.04 -2.61
N PRO A 31 1.25 13.73 -3.37
CA PRO A 31 2.60 14.03 -2.91
C PRO A 31 2.61 14.77 -1.57
N ARG A 32 1.79 15.82 -1.44
CA ARG A 32 1.77 16.65 -0.22
C ARG A 32 1.25 15.90 1.00
N VAL A 33 0.28 15.00 0.84
CA VAL A 33 -0.22 14.14 1.94
C VAL A 33 0.92 13.35 2.57
N ARG A 34 1.87 12.85 1.78
CA ARG A 34 3.00 12.04 2.27
C ARG A 34 4.00 12.84 3.10
N GLU A 35 4.02 14.16 2.93
CA GLU A 35 4.90 15.08 3.64
C GLU A 35 4.26 15.68 4.89
N LEU A 36 2.98 15.38 5.16
CA LEU A 36 2.30 15.91 6.34
C LEU A 36 3.01 15.43 7.61
N PRO A 37 3.30 16.32 8.58
CA PRO A 37 3.96 15.93 9.83
C PRO A 37 3.27 14.78 10.56
N ALA A 38 1.93 14.70 10.47
CA ALA A 38 1.15 13.63 11.07
C ALA A 38 1.34 12.25 10.41
N LEU A 39 1.88 12.20 9.18
CA LEU A 39 1.95 10.99 8.35
C LEU A 39 3.37 10.59 7.94
N ALA A 40 4.30 11.54 7.81
CA ALA A 40 5.62 11.33 7.21
C ALA A 40 6.39 10.15 7.84
N ASP A 41 6.31 10.02 9.17
CA ASP A 41 7.00 8.98 9.93
C ASP A 41 6.15 7.70 10.16
N LYS A 42 4.92 7.67 9.64
CA LYS A 42 3.96 6.57 9.85
C LYS A 42 3.73 5.70 8.61
N LEU A 43 4.24 6.11 7.44
CA LEU A 43 4.06 5.36 6.20
C LEU A 43 4.73 3.98 6.29
N THR A 44 3.97 2.94 5.95
CA THR A 44 4.51 1.57 5.87
C THR A 44 5.38 1.40 4.62
N ARG A 45 6.21 0.37 4.61
CA ARG A 45 7.20 0.12 3.55
C ARG A 45 7.22 -1.34 3.14
N THR A 46 7.50 -1.60 1.87
CA THR A 46 7.85 -2.93 1.34
C THR A 46 9.00 -2.80 0.35
N THR A 47 9.81 -3.84 0.24
CA THR A 47 10.86 -3.94 -0.78
C THR A 47 10.32 -4.75 -1.96
N LEU A 48 10.50 -4.22 -3.17
CA LEU A 48 10.17 -4.90 -4.44
C LEU A 48 11.20 -6.00 -4.73
N PRO A 49 10.87 -7.00 -5.57
CA PRO A 49 11.83 -8.03 -5.99
C PRO A 49 13.11 -7.49 -6.66
N ASP A 50 13.06 -6.29 -7.22
CA ASP A 50 14.20 -5.58 -7.83
C ASP A 50 15.00 -4.72 -6.84
N GLY A 51 14.68 -4.77 -5.54
CA GLY A 51 15.35 -4.06 -4.47
C GLY A 51 14.85 -2.63 -4.22
N ARG A 52 13.95 -2.09 -5.04
CA ARG A 52 13.37 -0.76 -4.81
C ARG A 52 12.44 -0.76 -3.59
N GLU A 53 12.46 0.33 -2.83
CA GLU A 53 11.54 0.52 -1.71
C GLU A 53 10.26 1.26 -2.16
N VAL A 54 9.10 0.74 -1.73
CA VAL A 54 7.80 1.39 -1.91
C VAL A 54 7.25 1.79 -0.54
N ARG A 55 6.85 3.06 -0.42
CA ARG A 55 6.08 3.54 0.72
C ARG A 55 4.59 3.38 0.44
N MET A 56 3.86 2.84 1.40
CA MET A 56 2.43 2.57 1.31
C MET A 56 1.68 3.35 2.40
N GLN A 57 0.36 3.18 2.46
CA GLN A 57 -0.47 3.81 3.48
C GLN A 57 0.00 3.46 4.91
N PRO A 58 -0.16 4.37 5.88
CA PRO A 58 0.07 4.07 7.29
C PRO A 58 -0.99 3.06 7.79
N LEU A 59 -0.81 2.57 9.02
CA LEU A 59 -1.87 1.90 9.75
C LEU A 59 -3.02 2.89 10.02
N ALA A 60 -4.26 2.37 10.11
CA ALA A 60 -5.43 3.20 10.39
C ALA A 60 -5.42 3.80 11.81
N VAL A 61 -4.72 3.15 12.74
CA VAL A 61 -4.52 3.59 14.12
C VAL A 61 -3.06 3.39 14.52
N ASP A 62 -2.60 4.21 15.46
CA ASP A 62 -1.28 4.05 16.06
C ASP A 62 -1.28 2.84 17.00
N VAL A 63 -0.33 1.94 16.79
CA VAL A 63 -0.14 0.72 17.61
C VAL A 63 1.34 0.64 17.97
N ASP A 64 1.63 0.62 19.27
CA ASP A 64 2.99 0.54 19.76
C ASP A 64 3.68 -0.76 19.30
N GLY A 65 4.90 -0.62 18.77
CA GLY A 65 5.66 -1.75 18.24
C GLY A 65 5.10 -2.36 16.96
N ALA A 66 4.14 -1.71 16.29
CA ALA A 66 3.60 -2.22 15.03
C ALA A 66 4.67 -2.38 13.96
N ARG A 67 4.56 -3.47 13.20
CA ARG A 67 5.43 -3.73 12.05
C ARG A 67 5.08 -2.77 10.92
N THR A 68 5.97 -1.83 10.63
CA THR A 68 5.81 -0.87 9.53
C THR A 68 6.53 -1.27 8.25
N THR A 69 7.45 -2.24 8.32
CA THR A 69 8.11 -2.85 7.15
C THR A 69 7.47 -4.20 6.86
N LEU A 70 6.65 -4.27 5.82
CA LEU A 70 5.90 -5.45 5.40
C LEU A 70 6.67 -6.23 4.31
N PRO A 71 6.53 -7.56 4.26
CA PRO A 71 7.10 -8.35 3.18
C PRO A 71 6.37 -8.04 1.86
N PHE A 72 7.07 -8.27 0.75
CA PHE A 72 6.42 -8.24 -0.56
C PHE A 72 5.33 -9.33 -0.62
N PRO A 73 4.14 -9.04 -1.18
CA PRO A 73 3.05 -10.02 -1.22
C PRO A 73 3.48 -11.30 -1.95
N PRO A 74 3.03 -12.48 -1.47
CA PRO A 74 3.36 -13.75 -2.09
C PRO A 74 2.73 -13.84 -3.48
N ARG A 75 3.35 -14.63 -4.35
CA ARG A 75 2.79 -15.01 -5.64
C ARG A 75 1.59 -15.93 -5.45
N TYR A 76 0.80 -16.04 -6.51
CA TYR A 76 -0.28 -17.02 -6.56
C TYR A 76 0.29 -18.43 -6.40
N GLY A 77 -0.19 -19.16 -5.38
CA GLY A 77 0.23 -20.52 -5.08
C GLY A 77 1.61 -20.66 -4.40
N GLU A 78 2.26 -19.56 -4.01
CA GLU A 78 3.63 -19.60 -3.42
C GLU A 78 3.71 -20.45 -2.15
N HIS A 79 2.68 -20.38 -1.32
CA HIS A 79 2.63 -21.10 -0.05
C HIS A 79 1.76 -22.36 -0.08
N THR A 80 1.18 -22.75 -1.23
CA THR A 80 0.22 -23.87 -1.31
C THR A 80 0.80 -25.16 -0.75
N ARG A 81 2.01 -25.56 -1.19
CA ARG A 81 2.66 -26.79 -0.68
C ARG A 81 2.88 -26.75 0.82
N HIS A 82 3.33 -25.61 1.34
CA HIS A 82 3.60 -25.44 2.76
C HIS A 82 2.34 -25.60 3.60
N VAL A 83 1.27 -24.88 3.24
CA VAL A 83 -0.01 -24.92 3.97
C VAL A 83 -0.66 -26.32 3.90
N LEU A 84 -0.58 -27.02 2.76
CA LEU A 84 -1.11 -28.38 2.63
C LEU A 84 -0.30 -29.39 3.46
N ALA A 85 1.02 -29.23 3.53
CA ALA A 85 1.86 -30.06 4.38
C ALA A 85 1.57 -29.84 5.88
N GLU A 86 1.34 -28.58 6.30
CA GLU A 86 0.87 -28.26 7.66
C GLU A 86 -0.47 -28.91 7.98
N ALA A 87 -1.33 -29.08 6.97
CA ALA A 87 -2.61 -29.79 7.09
C ALA A 87 -2.46 -31.33 7.10
N GLY A 88 -1.24 -31.85 6.94
CA GLY A 88 -0.93 -33.28 7.05
C GLY A 88 -0.88 -34.05 5.72
N LEU A 89 -0.97 -33.37 4.58
CA LEU A 89 -0.80 -34.02 3.27
C LEU A 89 0.68 -34.28 3.01
N ASP A 90 0.97 -35.45 2.44
CA ASP A 90 2.31 -35.73 1.95
C ASP A 90 2.58 -35.10 0.58
N ALA A 91 3.85 -35.16 0.14
CA ALA A 91 4.25 -34.55 -1.12
C ALA A 91 3.55 -35.18 -2.34
N GLY A 92 3.26 -36.49 -2.33
CA GLY A 92 2.63 -37.19 -3.43
C GLY A 92 1.15 -36.86 -3.56
N GLU A 93 0.45 -36.73 -2.43
CA GLU A 93 -0.94 -36.25 -2.39
C GLU A 93 -1.04 -34.82 -2.95
N ILE A 94 -0.12 -33.93 -2.56
CA ILE A 94 -0.08 -32.55 -3.06
C ILE A 94 0.22 -32.52 -4.57
N ASP A 95 1.15 -33.35 -5.04
CA ASP A 95 1.50 -33.45 -6.45
C ASP A 95 0.32 -33.96 -7.30
N ALA A 96 -0.45 -34.93 -6.79
CA ALA A 96 -1.66 -35.40 -7.45
C ALA A 96 -2.72 -34.29 -7.57
N LEU A 97 -2.97 -33.54 -6.50
CA LEU A 97 -3.89 -32.40 -6.52
C LEU A 97 -3.46 -31.30 -7.50
N ALA A 98 -2.15 -31.05 -7.61
CA ALA A 98 -1.62 -30.08 -8.56
C ALA A 98 -1.75 -30.56 -10.00
N ALA A 99 -1.46 -31.84 -10.27
CA ALA A 99 -1.59 -32.45 -11.59
C ALA A 99 -3.04 -32.50 -12.08
N ASP A 100 -3.98 -32.74 -11.16
CA ASP A 100 -5.42 -32.73 -11.44
C ASP A 100 -5.99 -31.30 -11.59
N GLY A 101 -5.16 -30.25 -11.39
CA GLY A 101 -5.57 -28.85 -11.50
C GLY A 101 -6.47 -28.38 -10.34
N VAL A 102 -6.54 -29.14 -9.24
CA VAL A 102 -7.35 -28.81 -8.06
C VAL A 102 -6.69 -27.70 -7.25
N VAL A 103 -5.36 -27.69 -7.17
CA VAL A 103 -4.59 -26.66 -6.47
C VAL A 103 -3.53 -26.05 -7.39
N ALA A 104 -3.24 -24.76 -7.17
CA ALA A 104 -2.15 -24.08 -7.85
C ALA A 104 -0.91 -24.06 -6.96
N VAL A 105 0.21 -24.54 -7.50
CA VAL A 105 1.52 -24.50 -6.86
C VAL A 105 2.41 -23.58 -7.67
N ALA A 106 3.08 -22.62 -7.00
CA ALA A 106 4.05 -21.78 -7.69
C ALA A 106 5.29 -22.59 -8.09
N ASP A 107 5.65 -22.55 -9.37
CA ASP A 107 6.95 -23.03 -9.85
C ASP A 107 8.01 -21.93 -9.76
N ALA A 108 9.27 -22.34 -9.58
CA ALA A 108 10.41 -21.43 -9.49
C ALA A 108 10.61 -20.55 -10.76
N ALA A 109 10.04 -20.96 -11.91
CA ALA A 109 10.28 -20.34 -13.22
C ALA A 109 9.44 -19.08 -13.52
N THR A 110 8.37 -18.78 -12.78
CA THR A 110 7.50 -17.61 -13.05
C THR A 110 8.02 -16.33 -12.38
N ALA A 111 9.34 -16.13 -12.39
CA ALA A 111 10.06 -15.23 -11.49
C ALA A 111 9.96 -13.73 -11.79
N ALA A 112 9.46 -13.33 -12.96
CA ALA A 112 9.39 -11.91 -13.32
C ALA A 112 8.04 -11.30 -12.94
N PRO A 113 8.00 -10.30 -12.03
CA PRO A 113 6.78 -9.52 -11.86
C PRO A 113 6.43 -8.82 -13.19
N PRO A 114 5.13 -8.69 -13.54
CA PRO A 114 4.73 -7.93 -14.70
C PRO A 114 5.26 -6.50 -14.59
N ALA A 115 5.74 -5.95 -15.71
CA ALA A 115 6.29 -4.60 -15.76
C ALA A 115 5.28 -3.59 -15.16
N PRO A 116 5.76 -2.59 -14.38
CA PRO A 116 4.87 -1.59 -13.81
C PRO A 116 4.12 -0.89 -14.95
N ARG A 117 2.79 -0.83 -14.81
CA ARG A 117 1.94 -0.11 -15.76
C ARG A 117 2.33 1.37 -15.73
N ALA A 118 2.47 1.98 -16.90
CA ALA A 118 2.83 3.40 -17.00
C ALA A 118 1.84 4.25 -16.17
N PRO A 119 2.33 5.27 -15.45
CA PRO A 119 1.46 6.16 -14.69
C PRO A 119 0.47 6.84 -15.64
N PRO A 120 -0.79 7.07 -15.22
CA PRO A 120 -1.72 7.87 -16.00
C PRO A 120 -1.13 9.27 -16.25
N PRO A 121 -1.47 9.92 -17.38
CA PRO A 121 -1.02 11.28 -17.66
C PRO A 121 -1.44 12.20 -16.50
N ALA A 122 -0.54 13.10 -16.10
CA ALA A 122 -0.86 14.14 -15.12
C ALA A 122 -2.02 14.98 -15.66
N ALA A 123 -3.07 15.11 -14.84
CA ALA A 123 -4.20 16.01 -15.10
C ALA A 123 -3.86 17.43 -14.67
#